data_AF-A0A7S1GPJ2-F1
#
_entry.id   AF-A0A7S1GPJ2-F1
#
_cell.length_a   1.000
_cell.length_b   1.000
_cell.length_c   1.000
_cell.angle_alpha   90.00
_cell.angle_beta   90.00
_cell.angle_gamma   90.00
#
_symmetry.space_group_name_H-M   'P 1'
#
loop_
_entity.id
_entity.type
_entity.pdbx_description
1 polymer ?
#
loop_
_entity_poly.entity_id
_entity_poly.type
_entity_poly.pdbx_seq_one_letter_code
_entity_poly.pdbx_strand_id
1 'polypeptide(L)'
;PELLGICLKHIPALAPNASPKLHIADAIWVWTEPNSMRLKVRLTVRTELQSVKIQQRILVVLVMKFKQCPECNREYTNRTWHAVVQLRQKRNDDGPRKGLVMLEMALARNPQIRKHVLKIDSSRQGFDFYFLSLPDAQKFGSYLARVAPMQIKTTKKLVSTDVKNNTANMKYTVTCDMVPLCRDDLVMVHKSAKGNLSGRLCLVTKMSSVVHFVDASPKRSPTMEGVTGELAPETYYKGGAEKMYKMLSSSRRLTRFVVLDVELCGEHQYGTDDSRTLYEGPSSGVDKFALADVQVAREVDFGVNDDTFRCVTHLGNLLQVGDTVLGYDLVSSVLSGGAEWAMDRCFNSSFVMPDVVLVKKARGTETAEEEANNDEPRPKAKSSGSKRRERQRKREDKKLRELEAAAGRMGFLGDDAQFEQELKNDPDLAEELRMAELQLVTVQEETEPKPQHSTGTDDKT
;
A
#
# COMPACT_ATOMS: atom_id res chain seq x y z
N PRO A 1 -9.08 -25.06 34.79
CA PRO A 1 -9.21 -24.08 35.89
C PRO A 1 -10.30 -23.03 35.59
N GLU A 2 -10.30 -22.46 34.39
CA GLU A 2 -11.26 -21.41 33.98
C GLU A 2 -12.73 -21.86 33.97
N LEU A 3 -13.01 -23.08 33.48
CA LEU A 3 -14.38 -23.65 33.49
C LEU A 3 -14.97 -23.75 34.91
N LEU A 4 -14.15 -24.13 35.89
CA LEU A 4 -14.58 -24.21 37.29
C LEU A 4 -14.95 -22.83 37.83
N GLY A 5 -14.16 -21.80 37.49
CA GLY A 5 -14.45 -20.41 37.85
C GLY A 5 -15.77 -19.90 37.28
N ILE A 6 -16.08 -20.22 36.01
CA ILE A 6 -17.37 -19.89 35.39
C ILE A 6 -18.51 -20.62 36.10
N CYS A 7 -18.34 -21.92 36.38
CA CYS A 7 -19.35 -22.73 37.05
C CYS A 7 -19.68 -22.24 38.46
N LEU A 8 -18.67 -21.86 39.26
CA LEU A 8 -18.85 -21.34 40.62
C LEU A 8 -19.60 -20.01 40.64
N LYS A 9 -19.34 -19.12 39.66
CA LYS A 9 -20.07 -17.84 39.52
C LYS A 9 -21.55 -18.01 39.23
N HIS A 10 -21.94 -19.13 38.61
CA HIS A 10 -23.34 -19.43 38.28
C HIS A 10 -24.13 -20.04 39.45
N ILE A 11 -23.49 -20.39 40.58
CA ILE A 11 -24.17 -20.96 41.74
C ILE A 11 -24.76 -19.80 42.59
N PRO A 12 -26.09 -19.66 42.68
CA PRO A 12 -26.71 -18.51 43.37
C PRO A 12 -26.35 -18.43 44.86
N ALA A 13 -26.16 -19.58 45.51
CA ALA A 13 -25.81 -19.66 46.93
C ALA A 13 -24.39 -19.17 47.26
N LEU A 14 -23.51 -19.06 46.26
CA LEU A 14 -22.14 -18.54 46.42
C LEU A 14 -22.02 -17.09 45.97
N ALA A 15 -23.13 -16.45 45.58
CA ALA A 15 -23.12 -15.05 45.22
C ALA A 15 -22.76 -14.18 46.44
N PRO A 16 -22.04 -13.06 46.24
CA PRO A 16 -21.60 -12.19 47.34
C PRO A 16 -22.75 -11.61 48.18
N ASN A 17 -23.98 -11.62 47.64
CA ASN A 17 -25.18 -11.10 48.28
C ASN A 17 -26.02 -12.18 48.98
N ALA A 18 -25.56 -13.44 49.01
CA ALA A 18 -26.29 -14.54 49.63
C ALA A 18 -26.06 -14.57 51.16
N SER A 19 -27.15 -14.67 51.93
CA SER A 19 -27.15 -14.95 53.37
C SER A 19 -27.65 -16.38 53.62
N PRO A 20 -26.89 -17.27 54.29
CA PRO A 20 -25.61 -17.07 54.96
C PRO A 20 -24.41 -17.02 54.01
N LYS A 21 -23.35 -16.30 54.40
CA LYS A 21 -22.10 -16.22 53.64
C LYS A 21 -21.39 -17.58 53.69
N LEU A 22 -21.26 -18.22 52.54
CA LEU A 22 -20.64 -19.53 52.39
C LEU A 22 -19.17 -19.37 51.96
N HIS A 23 -18.25 -19.98 52.70
CA HIS A 23 -16.83 -20.02 52.34
C HIS A 23 -16.50 -21.33 51.63
N ILE A 24 -15.95 -21.26 50.42
CA ILE A 24 -15.53 -22.44 49.67
C ILE A 24 -14.18 -22.90 50.22
N ALA A 25 -14.10 -24.14 50.71
CA ALA A 25 -12.85 -24.73 51.17
C ALA A 25 -12.16 -25.53 50.07
N ASP A 26 -12.94 -26.24 49.25
CA ASP A 26 -12.42 -27.10 48.18
C ASP A 26 -13.51 -27.33 47.12
N ALA A 27 -13.09 -27.52 45.87
CA ALA A 27 -13.95 -27.78 44.73
C ALA A 27 -13.27 -28.77 43.78
N ILE A 28 -13.82 -29.98 43.68
CA ILE A 28 -13.25 -31.07 42.90
C ILE A 28 -14.25 -31.52 41.83
N TRP A 29 -13.77 -31.73 40.61
CA TRP A 29 -14.56 -32.33 39.54
C TRP A 29 -14.83 -33.81 39.82
N VAL A 30 -16.08 -34.22 39.66
CA VAL A 30 -16.46 -35.63 39.64
C VAL A 30 -16.60 -36.02 38.19
N TRP A 31 -15.89 -37.08 37.78
CA TRP A 31 -15.97 -37.57 36.41
C TRP A 31 -17.42 -37.89 36.05
N THR A 32 -17.79 -37.45 34.86
CA THR A 32 -19.11 -37.64 34.26
C THR A 32 -18.91 -38.02 32.82
N GLU A 33 -19.84 -38.80 32.28
CA GLU A 33 -19.77 -39.22 30.89
C GLU A 33 -19.90 -37.99 29.96
N PRO A 34 -19.06 -37.85 28.92
CA PRO A 34 -19.06 -36.67 28.04
C PRO A 34 -20.43 -36.35 27.40
N ASN A 35 -21.20 -37.39 27.06
CA ASN A 35 -22.51 -37.25 26.40
C ASN A 35 -23.65 -36.94 27.37
N SER A 36 -23.41 -37.00 28.68
CA SER A 36 -24.46 -36.80 29.68
C SER A 36 -24.93 -35.35 29.79
N MET A 37 -24.22 -34.40 29.16
CA MET A 37 -24.44 -32.95 29.25
C MET A 37 -24.57 -32.44 30.69
N ARG A 38 -23.92 -33.14 31.63
CA ARG A 38 -23.98 -32.86 33.06
C ARG A 38 -22.56 -32.75 33.59
N LEU A 39 -22.29 -31.64 34.25
CA LEU A 39 -21.04 -31.37 34.93
C LEU A 39 -21.28 -31.55 36.44
N LYS A 40 -20.57 -32.49 37.07
CA LYS A 40 -20.68 -32.72 38.52
C LYS A 40 -19.47 -32.12 39.23
N VAL A 41 -19.73 -31.22 40.17
CA VAL A 41 -18.72 -30.61 41.03
C VAL A 41 -19.02 -30.99 42.47
N ARG A 42 -18.04 -31.58 43.15
CA ARG A 42 -18.09 -31.81 44.59
C ARG A 42 -17.51 -30.57 45.28
N LEU A 43 -18.38 -29.82 45.94
CA LEU A 43 -18.03 -28.62 46.69
C LEU A 43 -17.93 -28.95 48.17
N THR A 44 -16.85 -28.50 48.80
CA THR A 44 -16.70 -28.49 50.25
C THR A 44 -16.89 -27.06 50.72
N VAL A 45 -18.00 -26.82 51.42
CA VAL A 45 -18.38 -25.49 51.89
C VAL A 45 -18.28 -25.42 53.40
N ARG A 46 -17.78 -24.30 53.90
CA ARG A 46 -17.71 -23.95 55.32
C ARG A 46 -18.68 -22.82 55.60
N THR A 47 -19.49 -22.99 56.64
CA THR A 47 -20.36 -21.94 57.16
C THR A 47 -20.21 -21.86 58.68
N GLU A 48 -20.37 -20.66 59.22
CA GLU A 48 -20.36 -20.41 60.66
C GLU A 48 -21.80 -20.11 61.09
N LEU A 49 -22.36 -21.01 61.89
CA LEU A 49 -23.73 -20.89 62.40
C LEU A 49 -23.64 -20.88 63.92
N GLN A 50 -24.10 -19.81 64.57
CA GLN A 50 -24.19 -19.72 66.05
C GLN A 50 -22.90 -20.19 66.76
N SER A 51 -21.74 -19.68 66.31
CA SER A 51 -20.40 -19.99 66.85
C SER A 51 -19.86 -21.40 66.59
N VAL A 52 -20.53 -22.22 65.76
CA VAL A 52 -20.04 -23.53 65.31
C VAL A 52 -19.67 -23.47 63.83
N LYS A 53 -18.44 -23.90 63.48
CA LYS A 53 -17.97 -24.02 62.10
C LYS A 53 -18.38 -25.37 61.52
N ILE A 54 -19.33 -25.36 60.58
CA ILE A 54 -19.82 -26.57 59.91
C ILE A 54 -19.16 -26.66 58.53
N GLN A 55 -18.57 -27.82 58.25
CA GLN A 55 -18.03 -28.15 56.93
C GLN A 55 -18.87 -29.26 56.29
N GLN A 56 -19.46 -28.97 55.12
CA GLN A 56 -20.32 -29.92 54.41
C GLN A 56 -19.78 -30.16 53.00
N ARG A 57 -19.85 -31.43 52.56
CA ARG A 57 -19.57 -31.83 51.18
C ARG A 57 -20.88 -31.98 50.42
N ILE A 58 -21.03 -31.23 49.34
CA ILE A 58 -22.25 -31.17 48.53
C ILE A 58 -21.87 -31.47 47.08
N LEU A 59 -22.67 -32.27 46.39
CA LEU A 59 -22.51 -32.55 44.97
C LEU A 59 -23.45 -31.64 44.19
N VAL A 60 -22.88 -30.73 43.40
CA VAL A 60 -23.62 -29.83 42.51
C VAL A 60 -23.60 -30.40 41.10
N VAL A 61 -24.79 -30.52 40.50
CA VAL A 61 -24.96 -30.98 39.11
C VAL A 61 -25.36 -29.78 38.26
N LEU A 62 -24.50 -29.40 37.31
CA LEU A 62 -24.75 -28.34 36.34
C LEU A 62 -25.15 -28.99 35.01
N VAL A 63 -26.31 -28.61 34.47
CA VAL A 63 -26.79 -29.12 33.18
C VAL A 63 -26.37 -28.17 32.08
N MET A 64 -25.63 -28.67 31.10
CA MET A 64 -25.26 -27.91 29.91
C MET A 64 -26.44 -27.88 28.93
N LYS A 65 -26.73 -26.70 28.39
CA LYS A 65 -27.70 -26.52 27.30
C LYS A 65 -26.95 -25.91 26.12
N PHE A 66 -27.00 -26.57 24.97
CA PHE A 66 -26.47 -25.99 23.75
C PHE A 66 -27.29 -24.75 23.39
N LYS A 67 -26.60 -23.64 23.18
CA LYS A 67 -27.14 -22.42 22.61
C LYS A 67 -26.19 -21.96 21.52
N GLN A 68 -26.74 -21.43 20.44
CA GLN A 68 -25.92 -20.81 19.41
C GLN A 68 -25.28 -19.55 19.96
N CYS A 69 -23.99 -19.38 19.72
CA CYS A 69 -23.28 -18.18 20.12
C CYS A 69 -23.78 -16.98 19.30
N PRO A 70 -23.83 -15.75 19.87
CA PRO A 70 -24.32 -14.59 19.15
C PRO A 70 -23.46 -14.25 17.91
N GLU A 71 -22.17 -14.57 17.92
CA GLU A 71 -21.27 -14.44 16.76
C GLU A 71 -21.62 -15.44 15.65
N CYS A 72 -21.83 -16.71 16.02
CA CYS A 72 -22.24 -17.79 15.14
C CYS A 72 -23.61 -17.50 14.49
N ASN A 73 -24.54 -16.93 15.27
CA ASN A 73 -25.85 -16.51 14.78
C ASN A 73 -25.74 -15.32 13.82
N ARG A 74 -24.75 -14.45 14.05
CA ARG A 74 -24.47 -13.29 13.20
C ARG A 74 -23.87 -13.70 11.85
N GLU A 75 -23.05 -14.75 11.79
CA GLU A 75 -22.57 -15.32 10.51
C GLU A 75 -23.69 -15.97 9.71
N TYR A 76 -24.64 -16.64 10.38
CA TYR A 76 -25.78 -17.31 9.72
C TYR A 76 -26.84 -16.33 9.20
N THR A 77 -26.91 -15.14 9.79
CA THR A 77 -27.73 -14.03 9.28
C THR A 77 -26.94 -13.36 8.14
N ASN A 78 -27.58 -12.98 7.03
CA ASN A 78 -26.97 -12.33 5.83
C ASN A 78 -26.27 -10.95 6.07
N ARG A 79 -25.77 -10.67 7.27
CA ARG A 79 -25.03 -9.46 7.67
C ARG A 79 -23.52 -9.76 7.63
N THR A 80 -23.01 -9.93 6.42
CA THR A 80 -21.66 -10.41 6.12
C THR A 80 -20.52 -9.48 6.54
N TRP A 81 -20.77 -8.18 6.72
CA TRP A 81 -19.74 -7.19 7.09
C TRP A 81 -20.31 -6.01 7.87
N HIS A 82 -19.48 -5.39 8.69
CA HIS A 82 -19.82 -4.24 9.53
C HIS A 82 -19.14 -2.95 9.06
N ALA A 83 -17.92 -3.07 8.55
CA ALA A 83 -17.17 -1.98 7.95
C ALA A 83 -16.74 -2.34 6.53
N VAL A 84 -16.73 -1.36 5.64
CA VAL A 84 -16.16 -1.48 4.29
C VAL A 84 -15.16 -0.35 4.07
N VAL A 85 -14.01 -0.66 3.51
CA VAL A 85 -13.01 0.32 3.06
C VAL A 85 -13.08 0.39 1.55
N GLN A 86 -13.45 1.55 1.02
CA GLN A 86 -13.58 1.79 -0.42
C GLN A 86 -12.38 2.61 -0.88
N LEU A 87 -11.45 1.96 -1.56
CA LEU A 87 -10.30 2.61 -2.17
C LEU A 87 -10.67 3.06 -3.58
N ARG A 88 -10.51 4.34 -3.90
CA ARG A 88 -10.79 4.90 -5.22
C ARG A 88 -9.67 5.80 -5.70
N GLN A 89 -9.28 5.64 -6.97
CA GLN A 89 -8.42 6.58 -7.67
C GLN A 89 -9.20 7.17 -8.85
N LYS A 90 -9.65 8.43 -8.69
CA LYS A 90 -10.49 9.15 -9.66
C LYS A 90 -9.65 9.67 -10.83
N ARG A 91 -9.22 8.77 -11.71
CA ARG A 91 -8.48 9.09 -12.94
C ARG A 91 -9.37 8.82 -14.16
N ASN A 92 -9.17 9.59 -15.24
CA ASN A 92 -9.79 9.29 -16.53
C ASN A 92 -9.39 7.88 -16.99
N ASP A 93 -10.33 7.15 -17.61
CA ASP A 93 -10.22 5.71 -17.83
C ASP A 93 -9.05 5.27 -18.73
N ASP A 94 -8.49 6.20 -19.52
CA ASP A 94 -7.37 5.94 -20.43
C ASP A 94 -5.98 6.08 -19.76
N GLY A 95 -5.93 6.51 -18.49
CA GLY A 95 -4.68 6.68 -17.74
C GLY A 95 -4.17 5.37 -17.12
N PRO A 96 -2.85 5.18 -17.00
CA PRO A 96 -2.28 4.00 -16.37
C PRO A 96 -2.58 3.99 -14.87
N ARG A 97 -2.92 2.81 -14.33
CA ARG A 97 -3.34 2.61 -12.94
C ARG A 97 -2.17 2.29 -12.01
N LYS A 98 -1.00 2.86 -12.29
CA LYS A 98 0.25 2.57 -11.56
C LYS A 98 0.12 2.73 -10.05
N GLY A 99 -0.63 3.74 -9.59
CA GLY A 99 -0.87 3.96 -8.15
C GLY A 99 -1.66 2.84 -7.48
N LEU A 100 -2.65 2.25 -8.18
CA LEU A 100 -3.40 1.10 -7.68
C LEU A 100 -2.56 -0.17 -7.69
N VAL A 101 -1.82 -0.42 -8.78
CA VAL A 101 -0.92 -1.58 -8.90
C VAL A 101 0.18 -1.57 -7.83
N MET A 102 0.79 -0.41 -7.59
CA MET A 102 1.76 -0.22 -6.50
C MET A 102 1.17 -0.59 -5.13
N LEU A 103 -0.08 -0.22 -4.89
CA LEU A 103 -0.78 -0.50 -3.64
C LEU A 103 -1.18 -1.97 -3.53
N GLU A 104 -1.59 -2.62 -4.62
CA GLU A 104 -1.84 -4.07 -4.67
C GLU A 104 -0.59 -4.87 -4.33
N MET A 105 0.54 -4.48 -4.88
CA MET A 105 1.84 -5.10 -4.61
C MET A 105 2.29 -4.88 -3.17
N ALA A 106 2.15 -3.66 -2.64
CA ALA A 106 2.43 -3.36 -1.23
C ALA A 106 1.52 -4.17 -0.29
N LEU A 107 0.26 -4.38 -0.67
CA LEU A 107 -0.64 -5.29 0.04
C LEU A 107 -0.18 -6.75 -0.10
N ALA A 108 0.32 -7.17 -1.27
CA ALA A 108 0.73 -8.55 -1.55
C ALA A 108 1.88 -9.02 -0.68
N ARG A 109 2.81 -8.10 -0.43
CA ARG A 109 3.97 -8.35 0.42
C ARG A 109 3.65 -8.36 1.91
N ASN A 110 2.53 -7.75 2.33
CA ASN A 110 2.15 -7.61 3.74
C ASN A 110 0.99 -8.54 4.15
N PRO A 111 1.26 -9.81 4.51
CA PRO A 111 0.22 -10.78 4.85
C PRO A 111 -0.52 -10.46 6.16
N GLN A 112 0.13 -9.76 7.11
CA GLN A 112 -0.44 -9.49 8.43
C GLN A 112 -1.71 -8.63 8.36
N ILE A 113 -1.71 -7.66 7.47
CA ILE A 113 -2.80 -6.70 7.30
C ILE A 113 -3.99 -7.35 6.58
N ARG A 114 -3.70 -8.31 5.68
CA ARG A 114 -4.71 -9.08 4.94
C ARG A 114 -5.50 -10.05 5.83
N LYS A 115 -4.99 -10.44 7.01
CA LYS A 115 -5.65 -11.38 7.92
C LYS A 115 -7.07 -10.95 8.32
N HIS A 116 -7.30 -9.64 8.42
CA HIS A 116 -8.58 -9.07 8.87
C HIS A 116 -9.56 -8.79 7.71
N VAL A 117 -9.14 -9.01 6.46
CA VAL A 117 -9.96 -8.78 5.26
C VAL A 117 -10.80 -10.03 4.99
N LEU A 118 -12.13 -9.87 4.96
CA LEU A 118 -13.07 -10.96 4.66
C LEU A 118 -13.19 -11.24 3.16
N LYS A 119 -13.37 -10.16 2.39
CA LYS A 119 -13.64 -10.19 0.95
C LYS A 119 -13.04 -8.96 0.29
N ILE A 120 -12.61 -9.12 -0.95
CA ILE A 120 -12.12 -8.06 -1.83
C ILE A 120 -12.99 -8.07 -3.08
N ASP A 121 -13.64 -6.95 -3.39
CA ASP A 121 -14.37 -6.76 -4.64
C ASP A 121 -13.68 -5.68 -5.48
N SER A 122 -13.36 -5.99 -6.74
CA SER A 122 -12.78 -5.04 -7.70
C SER A 122 -13.87 -4.13 -8.27
N SER A 123 -13.60 -2.84 -8.35
CA SER A 123 -14.44 -1.81 -8.96
C SER A 123 -13.68 -1.11 -10.11
N ARG A 124 -14.39 -0.43 -11.02
CA ARG A 124 -13.79 0.23 -12.20
C ARG A 124 -12.60 1.14 -11.88
N GLN A 125 -12.63 1.83 -10.74
CA GLN A 125 -11.62 2.80 -10.30
C GLN A 125 -11.03 2.48 -8.91
N GLY A 126 -10.97 1.21 -8.53
CA GLY A 126 -10.32 0.78 -7.28
C GLY A 126 -10.92 -0.49 -6.67
N PHE A 127 -10.88 -0.61 -5.34
CA PHE A 127 -11.20 -1.85 -4.62
C PHE A 127 -12.09 -1.60 -3.40
N ASP A 128 -12.94 -2.58 -3.08
CA ASP A 128 -13.75 -2.61 -1.86
C ASP A 128 -13.29 -3.75 -0.96
N PHE A 129 -12.83 -3.40 0.24
CA PHE A 129 -12.38 -4.34 1.26
C PHE A 129 -13.41 -4.44 2.38
N TYR A 130 -13.86 -5.64 2.70
CA TYR A 130 -14.88 -5.88 3.72
C TYR A 130 -14.26 -6.35 5.05
N PHE A 131 -14.71 -5.76 6.15
CA PHE A 131 -14.24 -6.02 7.51
C PHE A 131 -15.39 -6.32 8.47
N LEU A 132 -15.11 -7.17 9.47
CA LEU A 132 -16.06 -7.49 10.55
C LEU A 132 -16.12 -6.40 11.63
N SER A 133 -15.01 -5.70 11.83
CA SER A 133 -14.80 -4.71 12.88
C SER A 133 -14.38 -3.36 12.30
N LEU A 134 -14.82 -2.27 12.93
CA LEU A 134 -14.41 -0.90 12.57
C LEU A 134 -12.94 -0.59 12.85
N PRO A 135 -12.36 -0.89 14.03
CA PRO A 135 -10.95 -0.61 14.30
C PRO A 135 -10.01 -1.28 13.30
N ASP A 136 -10.33 -2.49 12.83
CA ASP A 136 -9.51 -3.18 11.83
C ASP A 136 -9.56 -2.45 10.48
N ALA A 137 -10.74 -1.96 10.07
CA ALA A 137 -10.90 -1.13 8.88
C ALA A 137 -10.17 0.21 8.99
N GLN A 138 -10.13 0.84 10.18
CA GLN A 138 -9.40 2.08 10.41
C GLN A 138 -7.89 1.86 10.39
N LYS A 139 -7.39 0.80 11.02
CA LYS A 139 -5.96 0.40 10.93
C LYS A 139 -5.56 0.15 9.49
N PHE A 140 -6.41 -0.53 8.72
CA PHE A 140 -6.20 -0.75 7.29
C PHE A 140 -6.16 0.56 6.50
N GLY A 141 -7.10 1.49 6.75
CA GLY A 141 -7.07 2.82 6.13
C GLY A 141 -5.79 3.61 6.44
N SER A 142 -5.36 3.62 7.71
CA SER A 142 -4.12 4.27 8.13
C SER A 142 -2.87 3.64 7.50
N TYR A 143 -2.88 2.32 7.28
CA TYR A 143 -1.85 1.64 6.54
C TYR A 143 -1.77 2.14 5.09
N LEU A 144 -2.91 2.18 4.41
CA LEU A 144 -2.98 2.64 3.02
C LEU A 144 -2.46 4.08 2.86
N ALA A 145 -2.79 4.98 3.80
CA ALA A 145 -2.31 6.37 3.78
C ALA A 145 -0.79 6.53 3.98
N ARG A 146 -0.10 5.50 4.48
CA ARG A 146 1.37 5.52 4.57
C ARG A 146 2.02 5.14 3.25
N VAL A 147 1.39 4.26 2.48
CA VAL A 147 1.90 3.78 1.20
C VAL A 147 1.63 4.79 0.08
N ALA A 148 0.45 5.41 0.07
CA ALA A 148 0.02 6.31 -0.99
C ALA A 148 -0.69 7.56 -0.44
N PRO A 149 -0.67 8.70 -1.16
CA PRO A 149 -1.27 9.93 -0.68
C PRO A 149 -2.79 9.87 -0.91
N MET A 150 -3.54 9.87 0.18
CA MET A 150 -5.01 9.75 0.13
C MET A 150 -5.72 10.55 1.21
N GLN A 151 -6.98 10.86 0.95
CA GLN A 151 -7.92 11.40 1.92
C GLN A 151 -8.84 10.30 2.43
N ILE A 152 -8.85 10.12 3.75
CA ILE A 152 -9.72 9.16 4.43
C ILE A 152 -10.94 9.90 4.99
N LYS A 153 -12.14 9.40 4.70
CA LYS A 153 -13.39 9.87 5.31
C LYS A 153 -14.18 8.67 5.82
N THR A 154 -14.69 8.77 7.05
CA THR A 154 -15.53 7.72 7.62
C THR A 154 -16.98 8.19 7.68
N THR A 155 -17.89 7.40 7.13
CA THR A 155 -19.33 7.62 7.19
C THR A 155 -20.00 6.42 7.88
N LYS A 156 -21.15 6.67 8.51
CA LYS A 156 -21.91 5.66 9.22
C LYS A 156 -23.35 5.63 8.73
N LYS A 157 -23.89 4.43 8.53
CA LYS A 157 -25.28 4.18 8.15
C LYS A 157 -25.94 3.36 9.24
N LEU A 158 -27.04 3.86 9.78
CA LEU A 158 -27.85 3.12 10.74
C LEU A 158 -28.56 1.96 10.02
N VAL A 159 -28.42 0.75 10.56
CA VAL A 159 -29.08 -0.46 10.02
C VAL A 159 -30.29 -0.84 10.87
N SER A 160 -30.13 -0.85 12.19
CA SER A 160 -31.23 -1.15 13.11
C SER A 160 -31.01 -0.48 14.46
N THR A 161 -32.09 -0.18 15.16
CA THR A 161 -32.07 0.34 16.53
C THR A 161 -32.77 -0.65 17.45
N ASP A 162 -32.16 -0.93 18.60
CA ASP A 162 -32.81 -1.60 19.71
C ASP A 162 -33.16 -0.54 20.77
N VAL A 163 -34.44 -0.20 20.81
CA VAL A 163 -34.99 0.83 21.72
C VAL A 163 -34.95 0.36 23.17
N LYS A 164 -34.99 -0.96 23.43
CA LYS A 164 -35.00 -1.50 24.80
C LYS A 164 -33.64 -1.39 25.46
N ASN A 165 -32.58 -1.61 24.68
CA ASN A 165 -31.20 -1.55 25.17
C ASN A 165 -30.49 -0.24 24.79
N ASN A 166 -31.17 0.69 24.09
CA ASN A 166 -30.59 1.90 23.51
C ASN A 166 -29.29 1.62 22.73
N THR A 167 -29.27 0.52 21.97
CA THR A 167 -28.12 0.14 21.12
C THR A 167 -28.49 0.26 19.65
N ALA A 168 -27.56 0.75 18.85
CA ALA A 168 -27.75 0.91 17.41
C ALA A 168 -26.73 0.05 16.66
N ASN A 169 -27.22 -0.73 15.70
CA ASN A 169 -26.37 -1.44 14.76
C ASN A 169 -26.08 -0.51 13.58
N MET A 170 -24.82 -0.16 13.39
CA MET A 170 -24.37 0.77 12.36
C MET A 170 -23.40 0.07 11.42
N LYS A 171 -23.56 0.30 10.12
CA LYS A 171 -22.55 -0.04 9.12
C LYS A 171 -21.66 1.16 8.86
N TYR A 172 -20.37 0.90 8.72
CA TYR A 172 -19.38 1.93 8.51
C TYR A 172 -18.79 1.82 7.10
N THR A 173 -18.65 2.96 6.45
CA THR A 173 -17.99 3.07 5.14
C THR A 173 -16.83 4.03 5.30
N VAL A 174 -15.61 3.51 5.19
CA VAL A 174 -14.37 4.27 5.17
C VAL A 174 -14.00 4.47 3.71
N THR A 175 -14.15 5.68 3.19
CA THR A 175 -13.75 6.01 1.82
C THR A 175 -12.31 6.51 1.82
N CYS A 176 -11.45 5.84 1.09
CA CYS A 176 -10.07 6.20 0.84
C CYS A 176 -9.97 6.72 -0.60
N ASP A 177 -10.06 8.04 -0.76
CA ASP A 177 -9.88 8.70 -2.04
C ASP A 177 -8.38 8.98 -2.23
N MET A 178 -7.74 8.31 -3.18
CA MET A 178 -6.34 8.54 -3.56
C MET A 178 -6.23 9.78 -4.45
N VAL A 179 -5.12 10.51 -4.30
CA VAL A 179 -4.79 11.64 -5.20
C VAL A 179 -4.68 11.09 -6.64
N PRO A 180 -5.37 11.68 -7.63
CA PRO A 180 -5.44 11.18 -9.00
C PRO A 180 -4.19 11.54 -9.84
N LEU A 181 -3.03 11.56 -9.21
CA LEU A 181 -1.72 11.75 -9.85
C LEU A 181 -0.96 10.42 -9.80
N CYS A 182 -0.16 10.14 -10.82
CA CYS A 182 0.75 9.00 -10.83
C CYS A 182 2.20 9.44 -11.04
N ARG A 183 3.14 8.55 -10.73
CA ARG A 183 4.55 8.68 -11.09
C ARG A 183 4.67 8.89 -12.61
N ASP A 184 5.63 9.73 -13.00
CA ASP A 184 5.93 10.12 -14.39
C ASP A 184 4.87 11.01 -15.06
N ASP A 185 3.82 11.44 -14.35
CA ASP A 185 2.81 12.35 -14.91
C ASP A 185 3.31 13.81 -14.95
N LEU A 186 2.88 14.53 -15.99
CA LEU A 186 3.15 15.96 -16.15
C LEU A 186 1.97 16.76 -15.60
N VAL A 187 2.23 17.62 -14.61
CA VAL A 187 1.23 18.36 -13.84
C VAL A 187 1.49 19.85 -13.96
N MET A 188 0.44 20.61 -14.24
CA MET A 188 0.45 22.06 -14.19
C MET A 188 0.01 22.52 -12.80
N VAL A 189 0.85 23.32 -12.16
CA VAL A 189 0.56 23.91 -10.84
C VAL A 189 0.12 25.36 -11.04
N HIS A 190 -1.09 25.68 -10.59
CA HIS A 190 -1.62 27.05 -10.66
C HIS A 190 -0.82 28.00 -9.75
N LYS A 191 -0.64 29.27 -10.15
CA LYS A 191 0.04 30.31 -9.36
C LYS A 191 -0.53 30.57 -7.96
N SER A 192 -1.81 30.25 -7.73
CA SER A 192 -2.43 30.35 -6.40
C SER A 192 -2.14 29.17 -5.49
N ALA A 193 -1.48 28.11 -5.99
CA ALA A 193 -0.99 27.05 -5.15
C ALA A 193 0.10 27.58 -4.21
N LYS A 194 0.19 27.00 -3.01
CA LYS A 194 1.23 27.37 -2.05
C LYS A 194 2.45 26.50 -2.27
N GLY A 195 3.62 27.12 -2.40
CA GLY A 195 4.92 26.42 -2.51
C GLY A 195 5.82 27.00 -3.60
N ASN A 196 7.05 26.50 -3.64
CA ASN A 196 8.11 26.96 -4.55
C ASN A 196 7.81 26.66 -6.03
N LEU A 197 6.90 25.72 -6.29
CA LEU A 197 6.49 25.25 -7.61
C LEU A 197 5.19 25.94 -8.11
N SER A 198 4.76 27.00 -7.46
CA SER A 198 3.55 27.73 -7.85
C SER A 198 3.70 28.39 -9.23
N GLY A 199 2.73 28.15 -10.12
CA GLY A 199 2.70 28.76 -11.46
C GLY A 199 3.76 28.20 -12.41
N ARG A 200 4.15 26.94 -12.24
CA ARG A 200 5.13 26.22 -13.07
C ARG A 200 4.60 24.85 -13.50
N LEU A 201 5.31 24.25 -14.45
CA LEU A 201 5.09 22.90 -14.91
C LEU A 201 5.93 21.94 -14.06
N CYS A 202 5.35 20.85 -13.58
CA CYS A 202 6.01 19.94 -12.67
C CYS A 202 5.84 18.49 -13.09
N LEU A 203 6.86 17.69 -12.84
CA LEU A 203 6.85 16.24 -12.97
C LEU A 203 6.65 15.58 -11.61
N VAL A 204 5.83 14.54 -11.56
CA VAL A 204 5.71 13.68 -10.37
C VAL A 204 6.85 12.67 -10.37
N THR A 205 7.81 12.84 -9.47
CA THR A 205 8.94 11.90 -9.35
C THR A 205 8.57 10.72 -8.48
N LYS A 206 8.09 10.96 -7.26
CA LYS A 206 7.82 9.93 -6.26
C LYS A 206 6.43 10.07 -5.67
N MET A 207 5.78 8.94 -5.45
CA MET A 207 4.54 8.84 -4.70
C MET A 207 4.74 7.97 -3.48
N SER A 208 4.55 8.55 -2.31
CA SER A 208 4.54 7.86 -1.02
C SER A 208 3.34 8.38 -0.22
N SER A 209 3.45 8.61 1.08
CA SER A 209 2.44 9.34 1.87
C SER A 209 2.19 10.79 1.37
N VAL A 210 3.18 11.36 0.69
CA VAL A 210 3.19 12.70 0.09
C VAL A 210 3.55 12.57 -1.40
N VAL A 211 3.06 13.48 -2.24
CA VAL A 211 3.44 13.56 -3.66
C VAL A 211 4.68 14.45 -3.78
N HIS A 212 5.75 13.92 -4.35
CA HIS A 212 6.96 14.70 -4.64
C HIS A 212 6.96 15.16 -6.09
N PHE A 213 7.24 16.44 -6.27
CA PHE A 213 7.32 17.11 -7.55
C PHE A 213 8.72 17.63 -7.82
N VAL A 214 9.05 17.71 -9.09
CA VAL A 214 10.24 18.40 -9.62
C VAL A 214 9.77 19.37 -10.71
N ASP A 215 10.33 20.58 -10.73
CA ASP A 215 10.10 21.54 -11.82
C ASP A 215 10.52 20.94 -13.17
N ALA A 216 9.66 21.03 -14.18
CA ALA A 216 9.92 20.52 -15.51
C ALA A 216 10.86 21.44 -16.31
N SER A 217 10.98 22.71 -15.91
CA SER A 217 11.90 23.68 -16.53
C SER A 217 12.59 24.52 -15.44
N PRO A 218 13.50 23.91 -14.65
CA PRO A 218 14.19 24.63 -13.61
C PRO A 218 15.12 25.68 -14.19
N LYS A 219 15.30 26.79 -13.47
CA LYS A 219 16.37 27.75 -13.78
C LYS A 219 17.72 27.10 -13.50
N ARG A 220 18.73 27.43 -14.31
CA ARG A 220 20.12 27.00 -14.09
C ARG A 220 20.56 27.43 -12.70
N SER A 221 20.80 26.45 -11.85
CA SER A 221 21.18 26.61 -10.45
C SER A 221 22.09 25.44 -10.05
N PRO A 222 23.10 25.65 -9.20
CA PRO A 222 23.93 24.56 -8.70
C PRO A 222 23.20 23.66 -7.70
N THR A 223 22.13 24.15 -7.07
CA THR A 223 21.39 23.41 -6.04
C THR A 223 19.96 23.07 -6.46
N MET A 224 19.51 21.89 -6.02
CA MET A 224 18.17 21.32 -6.26
C MET A 224 17.09 21.80 -5.27
N GLU A 225 17.49 22.52 -4.21
CA GLU A 225 16.62 22.90 -3.08
C GLU A 225 15.46 23.84 -3.47
N GLY A 226 15.54 24.52 -4.61
CA GLY A 226 14.47 25.37 -5.16
C GLY A 226 13.61 24.72 -6.24
N VAL A 227 13.93 23.49 -6.63
CA VAL A 227 13.36 22.80 -7.81
C VAL A 227 12.45 21.64 -7.40
N THR A 228 12.63 21.10 -6.19
CA THR A 228 11.76 20.09 -5.61
C THR A 228 10.62 20.71 -4.80
N GLY A 229 9.47 20.07 -4.80
CA GLY A 229 8.34 20.47 -3.94
C GLY A 229 7.54 19.27 -3.47
N GLU A 230 6.91 19.41 -2.31
CA GLU A 230 6.13 18.35 -1.69
C GLU A 230 4.67 18.78 -1.57
N LEU A 231 3.76 17.83 -1.85
CA LEU A 231 2.33 18.06 -1.76
C LEU A 231 1.68 17.02 -0.86
N ALA A 232 1.26 17.49 0.31
CA ALA A 232 0.42 16.73 1.22
C ALA A 232 -1.00 16.54 0.63
N PRO A 233 -1.63 15.38 0.87
CA PRO A 233 -2.97 15.09 0.35
C PRO A 233 -4.02 16.10 0.85
N GLU A 234 -3.89 16.59 2.09
CA GLU A 234 -4.81 17.60 2.61
C GLU A 234 -4.77 18.91 1.81
N THR A 235 -3.58 19.36 1.42
CA THR A 235 -3.38 20.58 0.64
C THR A 235 -3.98 20.44 -0.75
N TYR A 236 -3.85 19.25 -1.36
CA TYR A 236 -4.48 18.94 -2.65
C TYR A 236 -6.00 19.07 -2.59
N TYR A 237 -6.66 18.40 -1.65
CA TYR A 237 -8.14 18.41 -1.58
C TYR A 237 -8.71 19.74 -1.06
N LYS A 238 -8.05 20.41 -0.11
CA LYS A 238 -8.48 21.73 0.40
C LYS A 238 -8.26 22.85 -0.62
N GLY A 239 -7.22 22.74 -1.45
CA GLY A 239 -6.91 23.69 -2.53
C GLY A 239 -7.83 23.60 -3.75
N GLY A 240 -8.91 22.82 -3.71
CA GLY A 240 -9.77 22.66 -4.88
C GLY A 240 -9.21 21.70 -5.94
N ALA A 241 -8.33 20.77 -5.54
CA ALA A 241 -7.89 19.59 -6.28
C ALA A 241 -7.50 19.89 -7.74
N GLU A 242 -8.34 19.47 -8.69
CA GLU A 242 -8.13 19.60 -10.13
C GLU A 242 -7.96 21.05 -10.62
N LYS A 243 -8.47 22.04 -9.87
CA LYS A 243 -8.34 23.45 -10.24
C LYS A 243 -6.92 23.99 -10.00
N MET A 244 -6.26 23.53 -8.94
CA MET A 244 -4.91 23.98 -8.59
C MET A 244 -3.82 23.08 -9.17
N TYR A 245 -4.09 21.78 -9.26
CA TYR A 245 -3.14 20.78 -9.71
C TYR A 245 -3.79 19.98 -10.84
N LYS A 246 -3.56 20.41 -12.07
CA LYS A 246 -4.17 19.82 -13.27
C LYS A 246 -3.15 18.92 -13.97
N MET A 247 -3.50 17.66 -14.19
CA MET A 247 -2.70 16.77 -15.04
C MET A 247 -2.78 17.26 -16.49
N LEU A 248 -1.62 17.51 -17.11
CA LEU A 248 -1.50 17.94 -18.50
C LEU A 248 -1.35 16.73 -19.42
N SER A 249 -0.42 15.85 -19.09
CA SER A 249 -0.13 14.64 -19.85
C SER A 249 0.09 13.46 -18.92
N SER A 250 -0.30 12.29 -19.40
CA SER A 250 -0.15 11.02 -18.70
C SER A 250 1.08 10.29 -19.20
N SER A 251 1.69 9.46 -18.36
CA SER A 251 2.88 8.66 -18.70
C SER A 251 2.75 7.74 -19.93
N ARG A 252 1.54 7.49 -20.46
CA ARG A 252 1.34 6.79 -21.73
C ARG A 252 1.81 7.57 -22.97
N ARG A 253 1.90 8.90 -22.88
CA ARG A 253 2.32 9.77 -23.99
C ARG A 253 3.84 10.05 -23.99
N LEU A 254 4.62 9.29 -23.23
CA LEU A 254 6.07 9.43 -23.21
C LEU A 254 6.66 8.97 -24.54
N THR A 255 7.50 9.81 -25.14
CA THR A 255 8.28 9.53 -26.34
C THR A 255 9.73 9.27 -25.96
N ARG A 256 10.43 8.51 -26.81
CA ARG A 256 11.84 8.16 -26.60
C ARG A 256 12.74 9.18 -27.30
N PHE A 257 13.80 9.55 -26.60
CA PHE A 257 14.83 10.47 -27.05
C PHE A 257 16.21 9.85 -26.83
N VAL A 258 17.17 10.24 -27.66
CA VAL A 258 18.58 9.87 -27.55
C VAL A 258 19.35 11.08 -27.05
N VAL A 259 20.18 10.86 -26.03
CA VAL A 259 21.03 11.91 -25.44
C VAL A 259 22.29 12.09 -26.28
N LEU A 260 22.55 13.32 -26.73
CA LEU A 260 23.72 13.68 -27.54
C LEU A 260 24.83 14.31 -26.69
N ASP A 261 24.46 15.17 -25.75
CA ASP A 261 25.41 15.89 -24.91
C ASP A 261 24.80 16.19 -23.52
N VAL A 262 25.65 16.22 -22.48
CA VAL A 262 25.25 16.41 -21.07
C VAL A 262 26.26 17.33 -20.37
N GLU A 263 25.83 18.54 -20.05
CA GLU A 263 26.61 19.53 -19.29
C GLU A 263 25.98 19.73 -17.89
N LEU A 264 26.70 19.42 -16.81
CA LEU A 264 26.17 19.64 -15.45
C LEU A 264 26.08 21.14 -15.13
N CYS A 265 24.96 21.57 -14.54
CA CYS A 265 24.79 22.92 -14.01
C CYS A 265 25.45 23.02 -12.62
N GLY A 266 26.78 23.09 -12.55
CA GLY A 266 27.53 23.28 -11.31
C GLY A 266 28.78 24.12 -11.55
N GLU A 267 29.34 24.73 -10.49
CA GLU A 267 30.66 25.35 -10.60
C GLU A 267 31.70 24.26 -10.87
N HIS A 268 32.20 24.21 -12.11
CA HIS A 268 33.42 23.49 -12.42
C HIS A 268 34.56 24.08 -11.59
N GLN A 269 34.93 23.40 -10.50
CA GLN A 269 36.28 23.54 -9.96
C GLN A 269 37.21 22.95 -11.03
N TYR A 270 37.71 23.83 -11.91
CA TYR A 270 38.77 23.52 -12.86
C TYR A 270 39.91 22.78 -12.13
N GLY A 271 40.11 21.49 -12.43
CA GLY A 271 41.33 20.78 -12.05
C GLY A 271 41.20 19.49 -11.23
N THR A 272 40.02 18.89 -11.08
CA THR A 272 39.91 17.52 -10.51
C THR A 272 39.48 16.53 -11.60
N ASP A 273 40.16 15.39 -11.63
CA ASP A 273 40.08 14.29 -12.60
C ASP A 273 38.69 14.07 -13.24
N ASP A 274 38.64 13.94 -14.56
CA ASP A 274 37.47 13.97 -15.47
C ASP A 274 36.51 12.76 -15.34
N SER A 275 36.62 12.01 -14.23
CA SER A 275 35.77 10.86 -13.94
C SER A 275 34.48 11.30 -13.27
N ARG A 276 33.51 11.73 -14.09
CA ARG A 276 32.12 11.95 -13.65
C ARG A 276 31.56 10.66 -13.03
N THR A 277 31.32 10.68 -11.72
CA THR A 277 30.67 9.57 -11.01
C THR A 277 29.17 9.54 -11.31
N LEU A 278 28.68 8.43 -11.87
CA LEU A 278 27.27 8.24 -12.16
C LEU A 278 26.50 7.74 -10.94
N TYR A 279 25.21 8.03 -10.93
CA TYR A 279 24.29 7.41 -9.97
C TYR A 279 23.95 5.96 -10.40
N GLU A 280 24.53 4.98 -9.70
CA GLU A 280 24.24 3.55 -9.90
C GLU A 280 23.25 2.97 -8.86
N GLY A 281 22.80 3.78 -7.91
CA GLY A 281 21.83 3.41 -6.87
C GLY A 281 22.10 4.09 -5.53
N PRO A 282 21.30 3.77 -4.48
CA PRO A 282 21.37 4.48 -3.19
C PRO A 282 22.69 4.33 -2.44
N SER A 283 23.49 3.31 -2.77
CA SER A 283 24.83 3.06 -2.22
C SER A 283 25.97 3.79 -2.97
N SER A 284 25.67 4.53 -4.04
CA SER A 284 26.69 5.19 -4.89
C SER A 284 27.33 6.43 -4.25
N GLY A 285 26.76 6.95 -3.15
CA GLY A 285 27.29 8.13 -2.45
C GLY A 285 27.11 9.46 -3.20
N VAL A 286 26.43 9.44 -4.35
CA VAL A 286 26.11 10.60 -5.18
C VAL A 286 24.60 10.85 -5.12
N ASP A 287 24.19 12.12 -5.09
CA ASP A 287 22.78 12.46 -5.15
C ASP A 287 22.17 12.01 -6.48
N LYS A 288 20.99 11.41 -6.40
CA LYS A 288 20.27 10.91 -7.58
C LYS A 288 20.03 12.01 -8.59
N PHE A 289 19.47 13.14 -8.14
CA PHE A 289 19.06 14.19 -9.05
C PHE A 289 20.03 15.36 -9.01
N ALA A 290 20.47 15.79 -10.19
CA ALA A 290 21.30 16.98 -10.39
C ALA A 290 20.82 17.72 -11.64
N LEU A 291 20.97 19.04 -11.65
CA LEU A 291 20.60 19.84 -12.81
C LEU A 291 21.67 19.71 -13.90
N ALA A 292 21.23 19.44 -15.13
CA ALA A 292 22.10 19.38 -16.30
C ALA A 292 21.42 20.01 -17.50
N ASP A 293 22.20 20.72 -18.31
CA ASP A 293 21.87 21.10 -19.66
C ASP A 293 22.10 19.88 -20.56
N VAL A 294 21.07 19.44 -21.27
CA VAL A 294 21.15 18.24 -22.11
C VAL A 294 20.69 18.58 -23.52
N GLN A 295 21.42 18.08 -24.50
CA GLN A 295 21.01 18.08 -25.91
C GLN A 295 20.46 16.70 -26.27
N VAL A 296 19.25 16.67 -26.81
CA VAL A 296 18.54 15.44 -27.17
C VAL A 296 17.99 15.49 -28.58
N ALA A 297 17.90 14.33 -29.22
CA ALA A 297 17.17 14.13 -30.47
C ALA A 297 16.06 13.09 -30.25
N ARG A 298 14.96 13.18 -31.00
CA ARG A 298 13.92 12.13 -30.97
C ARG A 298 14.49 10.84 -31.55
N GLU A 299 14.23 9.70 -30.92
CA GLU A 299 14.74 8.40 -31.41
C GLU A 299 14.22 8.09 -32.82
N VAL A 300 13.00 8.53 -33.15
CA VAL A 300 12.40 8.36 -34.48
C VAL A 300 13.03 9.24 -35.57
N ASP A 301 13.63 10.37 -35.20
CA ASP A 301 14.25 11.32 -36.13
C ASP A 301 15.76 11.08 -36.25
N PHE A 302 16.33 10.30 -35.32
CA PHE A 302 17.76 10.05 -35.23
C PHE A 302 18.26 9.30 -36.47
N GLY A 303 19.11 9.97 -37.26
CA GLY A 303 19.67 9.44 -38.52
C GLY A 303 18.84 9.77 -39.76
N VAL A 304 17.70 10.46 -39.62
CA VAL A 304 16.88 10.95 -40.74
C VAL A 304 16.91 12.48 -40.80
N ASN A 305 16.79 13.15 -39.64
CA ASN A 305 16.80 14.60 -39.51
C ASN A 305 17.86 15.06 -38.49
N ASP A 306 18.36 16.28 -38.64
CA ASP A 306 19.34 16.92 -37.73
C ASP A 306 18.67 17.79 -36.64
N ASP A 307 17.37 17.58 -36.38
CA ASP A 307 16.62 18.33 -35.39
C ASP A 307 17.08 17.95 -33.96
N THR A 308 17.63 18.92 -33.23
CA THR A 308 18.06 18.74 -31.85
C THR A 308 17.36 19.72 -30.92
N PHE A 309 17.03 19.24 -29.72
CA PHE A 309 16.38 20.01 -28.67
C PHE A 309 17.33 20.18 -27.49
N ARG A 310 17.36 21.37 -26.90
CA ARG A 310 18.13 21.65 -25.69
C ARG A 310 17.19 21.85 -24.52
N CYS A 311 17.37 21.10 -23.44
CA CYS A 311 16.52 21.17 -22.26
C CYS A 311 17.35 21.08 -20.97
N VAL A 312 16.88 21.74 -19.92
CA VAL A 312 17.44 21.58 -18.56
C VAL A 312 16.70 20.42 -17.90
N THR A 313 17.43 19.42 -17.41
CA THR A 313 16.87 18.23 -16.77
C THR A 313 17.38 18.06 -15.34
N HIS A 314 16.58 17.37 -14.53
CA HIS A 314 16.93 16.93 -13.18
C HIS A 314 17.66 15.59 -13.15
N LEU A 315 17.79 14.92 -14.31
CA LEU A 315 18.43 13.61 -14.47
C LEU A 315 19.96 13.71 -14.65
N GLY A 316 20.56 14.82 -14.23
CA GLY A 316 21.95 15.16 -14.51
C GLY A 316 22.94 14.06 -14.15
N ASN A 317 22.83 13.40 -13.00
CA ASN A 317 23.75 12.33 -12.56
C ASN A 317 23.41 10.94 -13.12
N LEU A 318 22.26 10.77 -13.78
CA LEU A 318 21.81 9.49 -14.34
C LEU A 318 22.17 9.33 -15.82
N LEU A 319 22.26 10.45 -16.54
CA LEU A 319 22.40 10.44 -17.99
C LEU A 319 23.86 10.40 -18.44
N GLN A 320 24.10 9.64 -19.49
CA GLN A 320 25.31 9.65 -20.29
C GLN A 320 24.96 9.89 -21.75
N VAL A 321 25.95 10.32 -22.52
CA VAL A 321 25.84 10.45 -23.97
C VAL A 321 25.57 9.07 -24.57
N GLY A 322 24.62 8.99 -25.51
CA GLY A 322 24.17 7.76 -26.13
C GLY A 322 23.03 7.03 -25.41
N ASP A 323 22.64 7.47 -24.21
CA ASP A 323 21.52 6.87 -23.49
C ASP A 323 20.16 7.16 -24.16
N THR A 324 19.25 6.17 -24.08
CA THR A 324 17.83 6.39 -24.40
C THR A 324 17.06 6.88 -23.17
N VAL A 325 16.30 7.95 -23.34
CA VAL A 325 15.49 8.57 -22.28
C VAL A 325 14.04 8.73 -22.72
N LEU A 326 13.11 8.66 -21.76
CA LEU A 326 11.70 8.92 -21.97
C LEU A 326 11.38 10.36 -21.54
N GLY A 327 10.66 11.07 -22.40
CA GLY A 327 10.27 12.46 -22.16
C GLY A 327 8.93 12.81 -22.80
N TYR A 328 8.44 14.01 -22.50
CA TYR A 328 7.31 14.62 -23.18
C TYR A 328 7.84 15.58 -24.25
N ASP A 329 7.44 15.35 -25.50
CA ASP A 329 7.57 16.32 -26.58
C ASP A 329 6.37 17.28 -26.49
N LEU A 330 6.60 18.51 -26.05
CA LEU A 330 5.55 19.52 -25.91
C LEU A 330 5.28 20.27 -27.21
N VAL A 331 6.23 20.24 -28.16
CA VAL A 331 6.12 20.90 -29.47
C VAL A 331 5.07 20.19 -30.34
N SER A 332 5.11 18.86 -30.35
CA SER A 332 4.15 18.06 -31.13
C SER A 332 2.86 17.74 -30.38
N SER A 333 2.82 18.00 -29.06
CA SER A 333 1.67 17.65 -28.24
C SER A 333 0.46 18.55 -28.47
N VAL A 334 -0.65 17.98 -28.93
CA VAL A 334 -1.95 18.67 -28.94
C VAL A 334 -2.55 18.57 -27.54
N LEU A 335 -2.68 19.71 -26.88
CA LEU A 335 -3.33 19.84 -25.58
C LEU A 335 -4.85 19.87 -25.76
N SER A 336 -5.57 19.14 -24.90
CA SER A 336 -7.04 19.15 -24.97
C SER A 336 -7.58 20.55 -24.61
N GLY A 337 -8.53 21.08 -25.38
CA GLY A 337 -8.98 22.50 -25.38
C GLY A 337 -9.47 23.13 -24.06
N GLY A 338 -9.55 22.39 -22.95
CA GLY A 338 -9.74 22.97 -21.61
C GLY A 338 -8.42 23.27 -20.87
N ALA A 339 -7.27 22.81 -21.37
CA ALA A 339 -5.94 23.06 -20.82
C ALA A 339 -5.33 24.35 -21.37
N GLU A 340 -5.65 24.72 -22.61
CA GLU A 340 -5.17 25.94 -23.27
C GLU A 340 -5.64 27.20 -22.54
N TRP A 341 -6.93 27.32 -22.19
CA TRP A 341 -7.44 28.52 -21.47
C TRP A 341 -6.99 28.59 -20.01
N ALA A 342 -6.51 27.46 -19.47
CA ALA A 342 -5.95 27.38 -18.14
C ALA A 342 -4.47 27.77 -18.15
N MET A 343 -3.72 27.45 -19.21
CA MET A 343 -2.31 27.79 -19.40
C MET A 343 -2.06 29.30 -19.23
N ASP A 344 -2.83 30.14 -19.93
CA ASP A 344 -2.70 31.61 -19.86
C ASP A 344 -2.93 32.20 -18.45
N ARG A 345 -3.65 31.49 -17.58
CA ARG A 345 -4.00 31.96 -16.22
C ARG A 345 -3.18 31.30 -15.12
N CYS A 346 -2.69 30.08 -15.37
CA CYS A 346 -2.01 29.24 -14.39
C CYS A 346 -0.54 29.63 -14.20
N PHE A 347 0.15 29.96 -15.30
CA PHE A 347 1.58 30.21 -15.26
C PHE A 347 1.91 31.62 -14.76
N ASN A 348 3.10 31.76 -14.18
CA ASN A 348 3.66 33.08 -13.88
C ASN A 348 4.11 33.74 -15.18
N SER A 349 4.07 35.08 -15.25
CA SER A 349 4.50 35.82 -16.46
C SER A 349 5.97 35.62 -16.84
N SER A 350 6.78 35.03 -15.95
CA SER A 350 8.19 34.70 -16.18
C SER A 350 8.43 33.26 -16.63
N PHE A 351 7.37 32.44 -16.75
CA PHE A 351 7.47 31.06 -17.16
C PHE A 351 7.50 30.97 -18.68
N VAL A 352 8.57 30.38 -19.22
CA VAL A 352 8.70 30.04 -20.64
C VAL A 352 8.42 28.55 -20.78
N MET A 353 7.52 28.19 -21.69
CA MET A 353 7.17 26.79 -21.92
C MET A 353 8.37 26.05 -22.54
N PRO A 354 8.82 24.93 -21.94
CA PRO A 354 9.89 24.13 -22.52
C PRO A 354 9.39 23.35 -23.74
N ASP A 355 10.28 23.06 -24.69
CA ASP A 355 9.98 22.26 -25.87
C ASP A 355 9.93 20.76 -25.54
N VAL A 356 10.88 20.29 -24.72
CA VAL A 356 11.02 18.89 -24.31
C VAL A 356 11.25 18.81 -22.81
N VAL A 357 10.58 17.85 -22.17
CA VAL A 357 10.71 17.57 -20.74
C VAL A 357 11.12 16.12 -20.55
N LEU A 358 12.33 15.88 -20.04
CA LEU A 358 12.84 14.53 -19.77
C LEU A 358 12.33 14.00 -18.42
N VAL A 359 11.90 12.74 -18.38
CA VAL A 359 11.24 12.14 -17.21
C VAL A 359 12.07 11.02 -16.59
N LYS A 360 12.49 10.03 -17.38
CA LYS A 360 13.30 8.90 -16.88
C LYS A 360 14.23 8.33 -17.93
N LYS A 361 15.36 7.77 -17.49
CA LYS A 361 16.24 6.98 -18.35
C LYS A 361 15.55 5.66 -18.69
N ALA A 362 15.41 5.35 -19.98
CA ALA A 362 15.00 4.02 -20.40
C ALA A 362 16.24 3.13 -20.33
N ARG A 363 16.32 2.26 -19.32
CA ARG A 363 17.31 1.19 -19.34
C ARG A 363 16.92 0.26 -20.48
N GLY A 364 17.87 -0.01 -21.38
CA GLY A 364 17.64 -0.91 -22.49
C GLY A 364 17.06 -2.22 -21.96
N THR A 365 15.97 -2.68 -22.56
CA THR A 365 15.70 -4.11 -22.64
C THR A 365 16.76 -4.72 -23.54
N GLU A 366 18.02 -4.66 -23.12
CA GLU A 366 19.05 -5.52 -23.68
C GLU A 366 18.64 -6.92 -23.23
N THR A 367 17.88 -7.57 -24.11
CA THR A 367 18.01 -8.99 -24.42
C THR A 367 18.09 -9.95 -23.21
N ALA A 368 17.24 -9.74 -22.21
CA ALA A 368 16.89 -10.81 -21.25
C ALA A 368 16.27 -12.04 -21.97
N GLU A 369 15.82 -11.88 -23.21
CA GLU A 369 15.42 -12.98 -24.09
C GLU A 369 16.59 -13.69 -24.80
N GLU A 370 17.79 -13.07 -24.92
CA GLU A 370 18.96 -13.72 -25.54
C GLU A 370 19.84 -14.43 -24.50
N GLU A 371 19.96 -13.90 -23.27
CA GLU A 371 20.67 -14.61 -22.20
C GLU A 371 19.91 -15.84 -21.68
N ALA A 372 18.57 -15.83 -21.72
CA ALA A 372 17.74 -16.98 -21.34
C ALA A 372 17.76 -18.14 -22.35
N ASN A 373 18.21 -17.90 -23.59
CA ASN A 373 18.25 -18.91 -24.65
C ASN A 373 19.59 -19.68 -24.75
N ASN A 374 20.62 -19.29 -23.99
CA ASN A 374 21.92 -19.96 -24.00
C ASN A 374 22.08 -21.08 -22.98
N ASP A 375 21.07 -21.33 -22.15
CA ASP A 375 21.09 -22.32 -21.06
C ASP A 375 20.13 -23.50 -21.28
N GLU A 376 20.00 -23.98 -22.53
CA GLU A 376 19.35 -25.26 -22.80
C GLU A 376 20.34 -26.44 -22.58
N PRO A 377 20.15 -27.28 -21.54
CA PRO A 377 21.00 -28.45 -21.34
C PRO A 377 20.77 -29.49 -22.44
N ARG A 378 21.84 -29.88 -23.13
CA ARG A 378 21.84 -30.94 -24.17
C ARG A 378 21.13 -32.21 -23.68
N PRO A 379 20.23 -32.81 -24.48
CA PRO A 379 19.39 -33.91 -24.04
C PRO A 379 20.21 -35.19 -23.83
N LYS A 380 20.35 -35.63 -22.57
CA LYS A 380 20.77 -37.00 -22.23
C LYS A 380 19.57 -37.95 -22.39
N ALA A 381 19.83 -39.17 -22.85
CA ALA A 381 18.81 -40.22 -22.99
C ALA A 381 18.20 -40.57 -21.62
N LYS A 382 16.89 -40.29 -21.45
CA LYS A 382 16.16 -40.54 -20.19
C LYS A 382 15.29 -41.80 -20.25
N SER A 383 15.20 -42.51 -19.13
CA SER A 383 14.40 -43.72 -18.94
C SER A 383 12.89 -43.49 -19.07
N SER A 384 12.13 -44.57 -19.30
CA SER A 384 10.67 -44.53 -19.54
C SER A 384 9.86 -43.87 -18.42
N GLY A 385 10.29 -43.98 -17.16
CA GLY A 385 9.65 -43.32 -16.02
C GLY A 385 9.85 -41.80 -15.99
N SER A 386 10.99 -41.31 -16.46
CA SER A 386 11.31 -39.87 -16.52
C SER A 386 10.47 -39.14 -17.57
N LYS A 387 10.22 -39.78 -18.72
CA LYS A 387 9.35 -39.24 -19.80
C LYS A 387 7.90 -39.02 -19.34
N ARG A 388 7.39 -39.84 -18.43
CA ARG A 388 6.02 -39.71 -17.90
C ARG A 388 5.87 -38.52 -16.96
N ARG A 389 6.85 -38.29 -16.06
CA ARG A 389 6.89 -37.10 -15.19
C ARG A 389 7.09 -35.82 -15.98
N GLU A 390 7.91 -35.83 -17.03
CA GLU A 390 8.14 -34.65 -17.88
C GLU A 390 6.88 -34.26 -18.68
N ARG A 391 6.12 -35.25 -19.18
CA ARG A 391 4.82 -34.99 -19.82
C ARG A 391 3.78 -34.43 -18.86
N GLN A 392 3.83 -34.81 -17.59
CA GLN A 392 2.93 -34.29 -16.56
C GLN A 392 3.27 -32.85 -16.21
N ARG A 393 4.57 -32.53 -15.99
CA ARG A 393 5.03 -31.15 -15.81
C ARG A 393 4.69 -30.25 -17.00
N LYS A 394 4.95 -30.71 -18.24
CA LYS A 394 4.60 -29.95 -19.46
C LYS A 394 3.09 -29.70 -19.60
N ARG A 395 2.23 -30.61 -19.10
CA ARG A 395 0.78 -30.39 -19.05
C ARG A 395 0.37 -29.40 -17.96
N GLU A 396 1.03 -29.42 -16.81
CA GLU A 396 0.81 -28.48 -15.71
C GLU A 396 1.28 -27.07 -16.10
N ASP A 397 2.48 -26.93 -16.67
CA ASP A 397 3.01 -25.65 -17.17
C ASP A 397 2.15 -25.08 -18.30
N LYS A 398 1.65 -25.93 -19.21
CA LYS A 398 0.72 -25.50 -20.27
C LYS A 398 -0.60 -24.99 -19.68
N LYS A 399 -1.13 -25.66 -18.66
CA LYS A 399 -2.34 -25.20 -17.96
C LYS A 399 -2.09 -23.89 -17.22
N LEU A 400 -0.92 -23.73 -16.58
CA LEU A 400 -0.53 -22.51 -15.89
C LEU A 400 -0.45 -21.33 -16.87
N ARG A 401 0.24 -21.50 -18.01
CA ARG A 401 0.32 -20.50 -19.08
C ARG A 401 -1.03 -20.17 -19.72
N GLU A 402 -1.91 -21.16 -19.90
CA GLU A 402 -3.27 -20.91 -20.41
C GLU A 402 -4.12 -20.12 -19.41
N LEU A 403 -3.94 -20.38 -18.11
CA LEU A 403 -4.63 -19.68 -17.02
C LEU A 403 -4.09 -18.25 -16.85
N GLU A 404 -2.78 -18.06 -16.99
CA GLU A 404 -2.10 -16.76 -17.04
C GLU A 404 -2.52 -15.96 -18.29
N ALA A 405 -2.57 -16.57 -19.46
CA ALA A 405 -3.09 -15.93 -20.68
C ALA A 405 -4.59 -15.61 -20.58
N ALA A 406 -5.37 -16.42 -19.87
CA ALA A 406 -6.78 -16.14 -19.60
C ALA A 406 -6.95 -14.98 -18.59
N ALA A 407 -6.14 -14.92 -17.54
CA ALA A 407 -6.10 -13.81 -16.59
C ALA A 407 -5.61 -12.50 -17.27
N GLY A 408 -4.67 -12.59 -18.21
CA GLY A 408 -4.25 -11.49 -19.08
C GLY A 408 -5.40 -10.97 -19.96
N ARG A 409 -6.18 -11.86 -20.59
CA ARG A 409 -7.39 -11.49 -21.36
C ARG A 409 -8.50 -10.87 -20.51
N MET A 410 -8.54 -11.18 -19.21
CA MET A 410 -9.50 -10.61 -18.25
C MET A 410 -9.00 -9.29 -17.62
N GLY A 411 -7.86 -8.77 -18.08
CA GLY A 411 -7.32 -7.47 -17.64
C GLY A 411 -6.64 -7.49 -16.27
N PHE A 412 -6.30 -8.66 -15.74
CA PHE A 412 -5.72 -8.82 -14.40
C PHE A 412 -4.18 -8.84 -14.37
N LEU A 413 -3.50 -8.99 -15.51
CA LEU A 413 -2.04 -9.21 -15.56
C LEU A 413 -1.25 -8.25 -16.48
N GLY A 414 -1.93 -7.50 -17.35
CA GLY A 414 -1.25 -6.64 -18.32
C GLY A 414 -0.43 -5.53 -17.67
N ASP A 415 -0.97 -4.93 -16.62
CA ASP A 415 -0.32 -3.84 -15.89
C ASP A 415 0.67 -4.37 -14.83
N ASP A 416 0.41 -5.54 -14.22
CA ASP A 416 1.23 -6.13 -13.16
C ASP A 416 2.59 -6.60 -13.68
N ALA A 417 2.63 -7.33 -14.81
CA ALA A 417 3.88 -7.82 -15.38
C ALA A 417 4.76 -6.67 -15.91
N GLN A 418 4.14 -5.64 -16.50
CA GLN A 418 4.84 -4.42 -16.90
C GLN A 418 5.39 -3.68 -15.69
N PHE A 419 4.63 -3.59 -14.60
CA PHE A 419 5.07 -2.93 -13.38
C PHE A 419 6.17 -3.71 -12.65
N GLU A 420 6.12 -5.04 -12.62
CA GLU A 420 7.23 -5.87 -12.10
C GLU A 420 8.51 -5.68 -12.92
N GLN A 421 8.39 -5.52 -14.24
CA GLN A 421 9.51 -5.18 -15.10
C GLN A 421 10.00 -3.74 -14.83
N GLU A 422 9.11 -2.77 -14.59
CA GLU A 422 9.47 -1.43 -14.13
C GLU A 422 10.21 -1.47 -12.77
N LEU A 423 9.82 -2.33 -11.84
CA LEU A 423 10.50 -2.52 -10.55
C LEU A 423 11.89 -3.14 -10.66
N LYS A 424 12.09 -4.06 -11.62
CA LYS A 424 13.43 -4.56 -11.94
C LYS A 424 14.30 -3.46 -12.56
N ASN A 425 13.69 -2.61 -13.37
CA ASN A 425 14.38 -1.51 -14.04
C ASN A 425 14.70 -0.35 -13.07
N ASP A 426 13.85 -0.09 -12.07
CA ASP A 426 14.00 0.94 -11.05
C ASP A 426 14.28 0.32 -9.65
N PRO A 427 15.56 0.04 -9.30
CA PRO A 427 15.92 -0.53 -7.99
C PRO A 427 15.52 0.39 -6.83
N ASP A 428 15.50 1.71 -7.05
CA ASP A 428 15.04 2.68 -6.06
C ASP A 428 13.56 2.53 -5.73
N LEU A 429 12.70 2.22 -6.72
CA LEU A 429 11.29 2.00 -6.46
C LEU A 429 11.09 0.73 -5.62
N ALA A 430 11.88 -0.30 -5.89
CA ALA A 430 11.89 -1.53 -5.10
C ALA A 430 12.37 -1.28 -3.66
N GLU A 431 13.41 -0.46 -3.49
CA GLU A 431 13.93 -0.08 -2.18
C GLU A 431 13.00 0.87 -1.42
N GLU A 432 12.33 1.79 -2.10
CA GLU A 432 11.31 2.67 -1.50
C GLU A 432 10.12 1.87 -0.97
N LEU A 433 9.65 0.88 -1.73
CA LEU A 433 8.63 -0.06 -1.25
C LEU A 433 9.13 -0.84 -0.04
N ARG A 434 10.38 -1.32 -0.07
CA ARG A 434 11.01 -2.03 1.06
C ARG A 434 11.19 -1.13 2.29
N MET A 435 11.54 0.14 2.12
CA MET A 435 11.70 1.11 3.19
C MET A 435 10.36 1.53 3.78
N ALA A 436 9.34 1.72 2.94
CA ALA A 436 7.97 1.88 3.39
C ALA A 436 7.54 0.66 4.23
N GLU A 437 7.83 -0.57 3.77
CA GLU A 437 7.59 -1.81 4.52
C GLU A 437 8.32 -1.85 5.87
N LEU A 438 9.60 -1.48 5.93
CA LEU A 438 10.37 -1.46 7.19
C LEU A 438 9.81 -0.45 8.19
N GLN A 439 9.47 0.77 7.74
CA GLN A 439 8.80 1.78 8.55
C GLN A 439 7.38 1.37 8.98
N LEU A 440 6.80 0.38 8.31
CA LEU A 440 5.49 -0.19 8.63
C LEU A 440 5.57 -1.27 9.73
N VAL A 441 6.65 -2.05 9.76
CA VAL A 441 6.88 -3.10 10.79
C VAL A 441 7.27 -2.49 12.14
N THR A 442 8.11 -1.46 12.17
CA THR A 442 8.62 -0.86 13.43
C THR A 442 7.54 -0.19 14.29
N VAL A 443 6.51 0.40 13.67
CA VAL A 443 5.38 1.02 14.41
C VAL A 443 4.44 -0.02 15.03
N GLN A 444 4.51 -1.29 14.59
CA GLN A 444 3.70 -2.36 15.17
C GLN A 444 4.29 -2.90 16.49
N GLU A 445 5.62 -2.92 16.63
CA GLU A 445 6.27 -3.29 17.91
C GLU A 445 5.95 -2.28 19.04
N GLU A 446 5.65 -1.02 18.69
CA GLU A 446 5.25 0.01 19.66
C GLU A 446 3.77 -0.05 20.06
N THR A 447 2.91 -0.68 19.24
CA THR A 447 1.46 -0.74 19.47
C THR A 447 0.98 -2.04 20.10
N GLU A 448 1.80 -3.08 20.13
CA GLU A 448 1.57 -4.23 21.01
C GLU A 448 1.96 -3.87 22.45
N PRO A 449 1.02 -3.87 23.42
CA PRO A 449 1.40 -3.70 24.82
C PRO A 449 2.30 -4.87 25.21
N LYS A 450 3.57 -4.60 25.50
CA LYS A 450 4.49 -5.59 26.07
C LYS A 450 3.78 -6.28 27.25
N PRO A 451 3.71 -7.62 27.29
CA PRO A 451 3.13 -8.30 28.43
C PRO A 451 3.94 -7.93 29.66
N GLN A 452 3.33 -7.15 30.56
CA GLN A 452 3.91 -6.83 31.85
C GLN A 452 4.01 -8.13 32.63
N HIS A 453 5.18 -8.76 32.62
CA HIS A 453 5.51 -9.79 33.57
C HIS A 453 5.57 -9.12 34.95
N SER A 454 4.50 -9.24 35.72
CA SER A 454 4.48 -8.89 37.14
C SER A 454 5.36 -9.89 37.88
N THR A 455 6.65 -9.58 38.03
CA THR A 455 7.50 -10.21 39.03
C THR A 455 7.09 -9.65 40.39
N GLY A 456 6.19 -10.36 41.07
CA GLY A 456 5.93 -10.13 42.49
C GLY A 456 7.17 -10.53 43.27
N THR A 457 7.91 -9.54 43.77
CA THR A 457 8.89 -9.72 44.83
C THR A 457 8.15 -9.77 46.16
N ASP A 458 8.15 -10.95 46.78
CA ASP A 458 7.86 -11.13 48.19
C ASP A 458 8.93 -10.41 49.00
N ASP A 459 8.61 -9.26 49.59
CA ASP A 459 9.39 -8.69 50.68
C ASP A 459 8.69 -8.94 52.01
N LYS A 460 9.34 -9.79 52.81
CA LYS A 460 9.11 -9.94 54.24
C LYS A 460 9.72 -8.74 54.95
N THR A 461 8.89 -7.99 55.67
CA THR A 461 9.18 -7.46 57.02
C THR A 461 7.88 -7.22 57.75
#